data_AF-A0A943P8W2-F1
#
_entry.id   AF-A0A943P8W2-F1
#
_cell.length_a   1.000
_cell.length_b   1.000
_cell.length_c   1.000
_cell.angle_alpha   90.00
_cell.angle_beta   90.00
_cell.angle_gamma   90.00
#
_symmetry.space_group_name_H-M   'P 1'
#
loop_
_entity.id
_entity.type
_entity.pdbx_description
1 polymer ?
#
loop_
_entity_poly.entity_id
_entity_poly.type
_entity_poly.pdbx_seq_one_letter_code
_entity_poly.pdbx_strand_id
1 'polypeptide(L)'
;MRLSKKSIITTAIAVALAVAVVIGGGTFAYLRSNSEDIVNDFSANKVLVSLSESGDQQYEIIPGTEEVKDPKVTVDNTVDAYAYVEIIDNTNGLVTYEIAEGWTLLDGYENVWYREVAANAENKDFEVLKDNKVSYSAALTNEDMKDETGALKDGLDLTITAYAVQKNPFANAFDAFAAKDQVAVGNSEELVEALTDGKPVVLTENVEISSAQLQSVDNPSINLNNKTLEVTGNDVLSLSEGDSLVIENGDVSWETTNSSKVAVSMFENSALTIKDVNLNLSGSSIVVEPGVNVTSVEIIDSEIYSDDNYCISTNAADNTSGKSVNIDIKNSKLVANYSSNGDCTGVLFNVPGTLNIDNSEITAGRQAVIVRCGTANITNSTLTCTAAYTNYDQYTDSMWSSGNEVPVAVLVVGNRSNPTSYPFDATCTLENTDLIIPEDTGAIIYAAAYNGRTTTIIGGNFESITADSDDDSNIIIK
;
A
#
# COMPACT_ATOMS: atom_id res chain seq x y z
N MET A 1 21.80 11.31 74.06
CA MET A 1 22.13 9.98 73.51
C MET A 1 21.01 9.59 72.56
N ARG A 2 21.16 9.91 71.27
CA ARG A 2 20.18 9.64 70.22
C ARG A 2 20.50 8.26 69.63
N LEU A 3 19.56 7.33 69.70
CA LEU A 3 19.65 6.03 69.04
C LEU A 3 19.25 6.21 67.58
N SER A 4 20.22 6.15 66.67
CA SER A 4 19.99 6.11 65.23
C SER A 4 19.64 4.68 64.82
N LYS A 5 18.42 4.45 64.30
CA LYS A 5 18.06 3.23 63.60
C LYS A 5 18.71 3.25 62.21
N LYS A 6 19.52 2.24 61.90
CA LYS A 6 19.92 1.90 60.55
C LYS A 6 18.69 1.39 59.79
N SER A 7 18.31 2.03 58.69
CA SER A 7 17.46 1.44 57.67
C SER A 7 18.35 1.00 56.51
N ILE A 8 18.57 -0.31 56.45
CA ILE A 8 18.98 -1.02 55.24
C ILE A 8 17.78 -0.90 54.30
N ILE A 9 17.95 -0.25 53.14
CA ILE A 9 16.95 -0.28 52.07
C ILE A 9 17.59 -0.99 50.88
N THR A 10 17.24 -2.26 50.80
CA THR A 10 17.27 -3.10 49.62
C THR A 10 16.26 -2.54 48.61
N THR A 11 16.68 -2.21 47.39
CA THR A 11 15.75 -2.00 46.26
C THR A 11 16.44 -2.41 44.97
N ALA A 12 16.54 -3.74 44.78
CA ALA A 12 16.63 -4.31 43.45
C ALA A 12 15.19 -4.48 42.96
N ILE A 13 14.72 -3.56 42.12
CA ILE A 13 13.47 -3.73 41.39
C ILE A 13 13.87 -4.28 40.02
N ALA A 14 13.78 -5.59 39.87
CA ALA A 14 13.65 -6.22 38.57
C ALA A 14 12.21 -5.95 38.10
N VAL A 15 12.06 -5.10 37.09
CA VAL A 15 10.80 -5.05 36.32
C VAL A 15 10.85 -6.20 35.33
N ALA A 16 10.30 -7.35 35.74
CA ALA A 16 9.80 -8.34 34.81
C ALA A 16 8.36 -7.93 34.47
N LEU A 17 8.14 -7.48 33.23
CA LEU A 17 6.81 -7.40 32.64
C LEU A 17 6.70 -8.38 31.46
N ALA A 18 5.95 -9.44 31.72
CA ALA A 18 5.34 -10.45 30.85
C ALA A 18 4.23 -9.81 29.96
N VAL A 19 3.68 -10.35 28.86
CA VAL A 19 3.66 -11.62 28.09
C VAL A 19 2.72 -11.35 26.88
N ALA A 20 2.90 -12.03 25.73
CA ALA A 20 1.85 -12.52 24.80
C ALA A 20 2.48 -12.77 23.41
N VAL A 21 2.30 -13.85 22.64
CA VAL A 21 1.54 -15.10 22.71
C VAL A 21 2.42 -16.14 22.02
N VAL A 22 2.66 -17.31 22.64
CA VAL A 22 3.05 -18.50 21.88
C VAL A 22 1.79 -18.97 21.17
N ILE A 23 1.55 -18.47 19.96
CA ILE A 23 0.72 -19.19 18.99
C ILE A 23 1.61 -20.31 18.47
N GLY A 24 1.05 -21.51 18.51
CA GLY A 24 1.80 -22.74 18.40
C GLY A 24 2.34 -22.99 17.00
N GLY A 25 3.65 -22.88 16.84
CA GLY A 25 4.40 -23.69 15.87
C GLY A 25 4.50 -25.13 16.38
N GLY A 26 3.35 -25.79 16.50
CA GLY A 26 3.26 -27.16 16.96
C GLY A 26 2.13 -27.84 16.21
N THR A 27 2.48 -28.69 15.27
CA THR A 27 1.58 -29.75 14.78
C THR A 27 1.16 -30.59 15.99
N PHE A 28 0.07 -30.23 16.68
CA PHE A 28 -0.52 -31.05 17.74
C PHE A 28 -1.45 -32.10 17.13
N ALA A 29 -0.85 -33.01 16.36
CA ALA A 29 -1.41 -34.35 16.25
C ALA A 29 -0.94 -35.15 17.46
N TYR A 30 -1.87 -35.35 18.39
CA TYR A 30 -1.73 -36.22 19.57
C TYR A 30 -1.20 -37.61 19.19
N LEU A 31 -0.02 -38.04 19.66
CA LEU A 31 0.40 -39.44 19.49
C LEU A 31 1.16 -40.01 20.68
N ARG A 32 0.63 -41.13 21.17
CA ARG A 32 1.30 -42.09 22.05
C ARG A 32 1.73 -43.29 21.20
N SER A 33 3.02 -43.57 21.11
CA SER A 33 3.64 -44.92 21.01
C SER A 33 5.10 -44.78 20.55
N ASN A 34 6.00 -45.55 21.16
CA ASN A 34 7.43 -45.54 20.88
C ASN A 34 7.83 -46.39 19.67
N SER A 35 8.82 -45.89 18.93
CA SER A 35 9.93 -46.65 18.35
C SER A 35 11.21 -45.84 18.56
N GLU A 36 12.40 -46.44 18.41
CA GLU A 36 13.65 -45.66 18.44
C GLU A 36 13.69 -44.73 17.22
N ASP A 37 13.85 -43.43 17.47
CA ASP A 37 13.85 -42.40 16.43
C ASP A 37 15.22 -42.29 15.75
N ILE A 38 15.20 -42.12 14.43
CA ILE A 38 16.22 -41.29 13.76
C ILE A 38 15.88 -39.85 14.14
N VAL A 39 16.64 -39.27 15.05
CA VAL A 39 16.53 -37.86 15.40
C VAL A 39 17.15 -37.05 14.27
N ASN A 40 16.31 -36.41 13.46
CA ASN A 40 16.73 -35.21 12.73
C ASN A 40 16.64 -34.05 13.72
N ASP A 41 17.78 -33.43 14.00
CA ASP A 41 17.89 -32.28 14.88
C ASP A 41 17.45 -31.03 14.11
N PHE A 42 16.23 -30.54 14.35
CA PHE A 42 15.77 -29.27 13.80
C PHE A 42 16.07 -28.17 14.83
N SER A 43 17.05 -27.32 14.54
CA SER A 43 17.27 -26.08 15.30
C SER A 43 16.25 -25.03 14.84
N ALA A 44 15.38 -24.55 15.72
CA ALA A 44 14.53 -23.40 15.43
C ALA A 44 15.39 -22.14 15.23
N ASN A 45 15.09 -21.34 14.21
CA ASN A 45 15.74 -20.05 14.02
C ASN A 45 15.26 -19.05 15.08
N LYS A 46 16.15 -18.18 15.57
CA LYS A 46 15.86 -17.11 16.52
C LYS A 46 16.59 -15.82 16.13
N VAL A 47 15.93 -14.70 16.36
CA VAL A 47 16.51 -13.35 16.38
C VAL A 47 15.87 -12.63 17.55
N LEU A 48 16.66 -12.33 18.58
CA LEU A 48 16.22 -11.59 19.77
C LEU A 48 17.08 -10.35 19.91
N VAL A 49 16.45 -9.26 20.35
CA VAL A 49 17.13 -8.00 20.66
C VAL A 49 16.73 -7.54 22.05
N SER A 50 17.68 -6.96 22.77
CA SER A 50 17.41 -6.24 24.01
C SER A 50 18.25 -4.98 24.09
N LEU A 51 17.75 -3.98 24.81
CA LEU A 51 18.43 -2.71 25.06
C LEU A 51 18.66 -2.57 26.57
N SER A 52 19.87 -2.17 26.96
CA SER A 52 20.22 -1.89 28.34
C SER A 52 21.03 -0.61 28.44
N GLU A 53 20.88 0.13 29.54
CA GLU A 53 21.67 1.32 29.92
C GLU A 53 22.00 1.21 31.41
N SER A 54 23.16 1.70 31.84
CA SER A 54 23.58 1.75 33.24
C SER A 54 23.45 3.18 33.80
N GLY A 55 23.12 3.29 35.10
CA GLY A 55 23.00 4.59 35.78
C GLY A 55 21.56 5.04 36.08
N ASP A 56 21.43 6.28 36.59
CA ASP A 56 20.15 6.92 36.90
C ASP A 56 19.52 7.48 35.62
N GLN A 57 18.20 7.33 35.43
CA GLN A 57 17.50 7.81 34.22
C GLN A 57 17.14 9.31 34.26
N GLN A 58 17.69 10.06 35.23
CA GLN A 58 17.48 11.49 35.37
C GLN A 58 18.84 12.20 35.36
N TYR A 59 19.02 13.05 34.36
CA TYR A 59 20.27 13.77 34.14
C TYR A 59 20.03 15.28 34.19
N GLU A 60 20.94 16.00 34.84
CA GLU A 60 20.97 17.47 34.81
C GLU A 60 21.88 17.92 33.68
N ILE A 61 21.41 18.85 32.84
CA ILE A 61 22.25 19.46 31.80
C ILE A 61 23.16 20.50 32.46
N ILE A 62 24.45 20.18 32.54
CA ILE A 62 25.47 21.08 33.08
C ILE A 62 26.36 21.56 31.91
N PRO A 63 26.33 22.86 31.56
CA PRO A 63 27.12 23.37 30.43
C PRO A 63 28.61 23.03 30.52
N GLY A 64 29.17 22.50 29.42
CA GLY A 64 30.58 22.17 29.29
C GLY A 64 30.99 20.85 29.95
N THR A 65 30.05 20.05 30.45
CA THR A 65 30.32 18.70 30.97
C THR A 65 29.92 17.62 29.96
N GLU A 66 30.36 16.40 30.27
CA GLU A 66 29.93 15.17 29.61
C GLU A 66 29.21 14.33 30.66
N GLU A 67 28.24 13.54 30.20
CA GLU A 67 27.49 12.60 31.04
C GLU A 67 27.61 11.20 30.44
N VAL A 68 27.76 10.20 31.32
CA VAL A 68 27.84 8.81 30.87
C VAL A 68 26.46 8.37 30.41
N LYS A 69 26.39 7.84 29.19
CA LYS A 69 25.18 7.30 28.60
C LYS A 69 25.58 6.14 27.70
N ASP A 70 25.35 4.91 28.17
CA ASP A 70 25.83 3.66 27.57
C ASP A 70 24.69 2.75 27.07
N PRO A 71 23.77 3.25 26.23
CA PRO A 71 22.75 2.42 25.62
C PRO A 71 23.43 1.35 24.76
N LYS A 72 23.13 0.10 25.08
CA LYS A 72 23.75 -1.08 24.49
C LYS A 72 22.71 -2.05 23.97
N VAL A 73 22.79 -2.34 22.69
CA VAL A 73 21.97 -3.34 22.00
C VAL A 73 22.64 -4.70 22.13
N THR A 74 21.90 -5.68 22.66
CA THR A 74 22.34 -7.08 22.70
C THR A 74 21.50 -7.90 21.73
N VAL A 75 22.14 -8.58 20.77
CA VAL A 75 21.48 -9.43 19.78
C VAL A 75 21.86 -10.89 20.01
N ASP A 76 20.85 -11.75 20.09
CA ASP A 76 20.99 -13.21 20.10
C ASP A 76 20.29 -13.78 18.85
N ASN A 77 21.08 -14.22 17.87
CA ASN A 77 20.58 -14.68 16.57
C ASN A 77 21.27 -15.95 16.06
N THR A 78 20.47 -16.89 15.55
CA THR A 78 20.92 -18.12 14.87
C THR A 78 20.91 -18.03 13.35
N VAL A 79 20.34 -16.95 12.80
CA VAL A 79 20.36 -16.60 11.37
C VAL A 79 20.93 -15.21 11.20
N ASP A 80 21.46 -14.90 10.01
CA ASP A 80 21.89 -13.53 9.70
C ASP A 80 20.71 -12.57 9.92
N ALA A 81 20.98 -11.41 10.53
CA ALA A 81 19.96 -10.46 10.93
C ALA A 81 20.44 -9.03 10.72
N TYR A 82 19.47 -8.11 10.65
CA TYR A 82 19.68 -6.69 10.83
C TYR A 82 19.26 -6.32 12.25
N ALA A 83 20.10 -5.55 12.94
CA ALA A 83 19.73 -4.87 14.18
C ALA A 83 19.53 -3.39 13.86
N TYR A 84 18.53 -2.77 14.49
CA TYR A 84 18.15 -1.39 14.29
C TYR A 84 18.14 -0.64 15.62
N VAL A 85 18.44 0.65 15.57
CA VAL A 85 18.19 1.62 16.63
C VAL A 85 17.47 2.84 16.06
N GLU A 86 16.34 3.19 16.64
CA GLU A 86 15.62 4.42 16.37
C GLU A 86 15.91 5.42 17.50
N ILE A 87 16.31 6.64 17.15
CA ILE A 87 16.72 7.68 18.09
C ILE A 87 15.81 8.90 17.94
N ILE A 88 14.90 9.10 18.89
CA ILE A 88 14.05 10.29 18.94
C ILE A 88 14.71 11.30 19.89
N ASP A 89 15.13 12.43 19.33
CA ASP A 89 15.81 13.50 20.05
C ASP A 89 14.89 14.73 20.20
N ASN A 90 14.28 14.87 21.39
CA ASN A 90 13.49 16.04 21.78
C ASN A 90 14.28 16.97 22.70
N THR A 91 15.61 16.84 22.75
CA THR A 91 16.45 17.63 23.65
C THR A 91 16.61 19.08 23.20
N ASN A 92 15.98 19.48 22.08
CA ASN A 92 16.01 20.82 21.52
C ASN A 92 17.45 21.31 21.24
N GLY A 93 18.33 20.40 20.83
CA GLY A 93 19.74 20.68 20.54
C GLY A 93 20.61 20.94 21.76
N LEU A 94 20.09 20.72 22.98
CA LEU A 94 20.85 20.90 24.22
C LEU A 94 21.81 19.74 24.51
N VAL A 95 21.53 18.57 23.94
CA VAL A 95 22.35 17.37 24.08
C VAL A 95 23.06 17.10 22.76
N THR A 96 24.36 16.88 22.81
CA THR A 96 25.18 16.50 21.64
C THR A 96 25.75 15.11 21.84
N TYR A 97 25.62 14.26 20.82
CA TYR A 97 26.16 12.90 20.79
C TYR A 97 26.60 12.52 19.37
N GLU A 98 27.40 11.45 19.29
CA GLU A 98 27.78 10.81 18.04
C GLU A 98 27.36 9.34 18.10
N ILE A 99 26.98 8.75 16.97
CA ILE A 99 26.66 7.32 16.88
C ILE A 99 27.95 6.50 16.88
N ALA A 100 27.94 5.39 17.61
CA ALA A 100 29.08 4.47 17.70
C ALA A 100 29.42 3.87 16.33
N GLU A 101 30.69 3.47 16.15
CA GLU A 101 31.15 2.87 14.90
C GLU A 101 30.40 1.56 14.57
N GLY A 102 30.13 1.36 13.27
CA GLY A 102 29.50 0.15 12.74
C GLY A 102 27.97 0.23 12.59
N TRP A 103 27.34 1.33 13.00
CA TRP A 103 25.97 1.68 12.64
C TRP A 103 25.95 2.50 11.35
N THR A 104 24.96 2.25 10.50
CA THR A 104 24.72 2.97 9.24
C THR A 104 23.32 3.58 9.27
N LEU A 105 23.18 4.84 8.87
CA LEU A 105 21.86 5.47 8.76
C LEU A 105 21.03 4.72 7.72
N LEU A 106 19.78 4.39 8.06
CA LEU A 106 18.87 3.72 7.14
C LEU A 106 18.35 4.73 6.11
N ASP A 107 18.61 4.49 4.83
CA ASP A 107 18.16 5.38 3.76
C ASP A 107 16.65 5.61 3.84
N GLY A 108 16.22 6.87 3.68
CA GLY A 108 14.82 7.28 3.83
C GLY A 108 14.38 7.61 5.26
N TYR A 109 15.23 7.36 6.26
CA TYR A 109 14.99 7.73 7.66
C TYR A 109 16.04 8.71 8.17
N GLU A 110 15.63 9.68 8.98
CA GLU A 110 16.56 10.63 9.61
C GLU A 110 17.09 10.13 10.96
N ASN A 111 16.39 9.18 11.58
CA ASN A 111 16.58 8.79 12.96
C ASN A 111 16.76 7.27 13.19
N VAL A 112 16.72 6.46 12.12
CA VAL A 112 16.88 5.00 12.22
C VAL A 112 18.25 4.60 11.70
N TRP A 113 19.00 3.87 12.52
CA TRP A 113 20.30 3.33 12.17
C TRP A 113 20.24 1.81 12.22
N TYR A 114 20.99 1.14 11.36
CA TYR A 114 21.05 -0.31 11.31
C TYR A 114 22.47 -0.84 11.22
N ARG A 115 22.62 -2.13 11.52
CA ARG A 115 23.84 -2.89 11.26
C ARG A 115 23.53 -4.34 10.95
N GLU A 116 24.40 -4.97 10.18
CA GLU A 116 24.32 -6.41 9.91
C GLU A 116 24.95 -7.23 11.04
N VAL A 117 24.29 -8.33 11.37
CA VAL A 117 24.65 -9.21 12.48
C VAL A 117 24.66 -10.65 11.97
N ALA A 118 25.86 -11.22 11.81
CA ALA A 118 26.01 -12.59 11.32
C ALA A 118 25.42 -13.63 12.30
N ALA A 119 24.91 -14.74 11.78
CA ALA A 119 24.45 -15.89 12.56
C ALA A 119 25.56 -16.42 13.47
N ASN A 120 25.34 -16.50 14.79
CA ASN A 120 26.30 -17.20 15.67
C ASN A 120 25.77 -17.81 16.98
N ALA A 121 24.46 -17.75 17.28
CA ALA A 121 23.83 -18.30 18.50
C ALA A 121 24.40 -17.81 19.86
N GLU A 122 25.31 -16.84 19.86
CA GLU A 122 25.90 -16.19 21.01
C GLU A 122 25.46 -14.72 21.06
N ASN A 123 25.44 -14.15 22.26
CA ASN A 123 25.11 -12.75 22.47
C ASN A 123 26.17 -11.85 21.81
N LYS A 124 25.70 -10.83 21.11
CA LYS A 124 26.52 -9.80 20.48
C LYS A 124 26.08 -8.45 20.99
N ASP A 125 27.02 -7.74 21.60
CA ASP A 125 26.78 -6.46 22.24
C ASP A 125 27.29 -5.33 21.34
N PHE A 126 26.45 -4.32 21.13
CA PHE A 126 26.74 -3.15 20.32
C PHE A 126 26.38 -1.89 21.10
N GLU A 127 27.39 -1.09 21.41
CA GLU A 127 27.19 0.26 21.92
C GLU A 127 26.48 1.13 20.85
N VAL A 128 25.56 1.99 21.26
CA VAL A 128 24.81 2.86 20.35
C VAL A 128 25.44 4.24 20.24
N LEU A 129 25.90 4.81 21.36
CA LEU A 129 26.56 6.11 21.39
C LEU A 129 28.07 5.94 21.42
N LYS A 130 28.78 6.76 20.64
CA LYS A 130 30.24 6.77 20.63
C LYS A 130 30.77 7.17 22.01
N ASP A 131 31.76 6.42 22.48
CA ASP A 131 32.37 6.58 23.80
C ASP A 131 31.38 6.47 24.99
N ASN A 132 30.16 5.98 24.76
CA ASN A 132 29.12 5.82 25.79
C ASN A 132 28.85 7.11 26.58
N LYS A 133 28.70 8.23 25.86
CA LYS A 133 28.47 9.53 26.48
C LYS A 133 27.62 10.46 25.64
N VAL A 134 27.09 11.46 26.32
CA VAL A 134 26.57 12.69 25.73
C VAL A 134 27.35 13.89 26.25
N SER A 135 27.27 15.01 25.56
CA SER A 135 27.96 16.25 25.94
C SER A 135 27.03 17.45 25.88
N TYR A 136 27.34 18.45 26.70
CA TYR A 136 26.60 19.70 26.78
C TYR A 136 27.53 20.86 26.40
N SER A 137 27.09 21.72 25.47
CA SER A 137 27.91 22.83 25.03
C SER A 137 28.25 23.78 26.19
N ALA A 138 29.53 24.18 26.28
CA ALA A 138 29.98 25.19 27.25
C ALA A 138 29.41 26.59 26.97
N ALA A 139 28.82 26.80 25.79
CA ALA A 139 28.17 28.04 25.41
C ALA A 139 26.71 28.13 25.86
N LEU A 140 26.12 27.06 26.41
CA LEU A 140 24.75 27.07 26.92
C LEU A 140 24.58 28.10 28.02
N THR A 141 23.50 28.86 27.93
CA THR A 141 23.11 29.92 28.86
C THR A 141 21.74 29.63 29.48
N ASN A 142 21.36 30.43 30.48
CA ASN A 142 20.04 30.33 31.09
C ASN A 142 18.89 30.56 30.10
N GLU A 143 19.11 31.31 29.02
CA GLU A 143 18.08 31.54 28.00
C GLU A 143 17.87 30.31 27.12
N ASP A 144 18.92 29.52 26.87
CA ASP A 144 18.81 28.26 26.11
C ASP A 144 17.99 27.20 26.86
N MET A 145 17.91 27.29 28.19
CA MET A 145 17.13 26.40 29.05
C MET A 145 15.65 26.78 29.14
N LYS A 146 15.24 27.88 28.52
CA LYS A 146 13.86 28.40 28.59
C LYS A 146 13.13 28.29 27.26
N ASP A 147 11.82 28.16 27.33
CA ASP A 147 10.91 28.24 26.19
C ASP A 147 10.62 29.70 25.79
N GLU A 148 9.79 29.89 24.76
CA GLU A 148 9.38 31.22 24.25
C GLU A 148 8.62 32.07 25.29
N THR A 149 8.06 31.43 26.33
CA THR A 149 7.35 32.09 27.42
C THR A 149 8.26 32.49 28.58
N GLY A 150 9.52 32.06 28.55
CA GLY A 150 10.51 32.27 29.60
C GLY A 150 10.44 31.25 30.75
N ALA A 151 9.63 30.20 30.62
CA ALA A 151 9.61 29.07 31.55
C ALA A 151 10.71 28.06 31.20
N LEU A 152 11.12 27.21 32.16
CA LEU A 152 12.08 26.15 31.86
C LEU A 152 11.47 25.15 30.88
N LYS A 153 12.24 24.73 29.87
CA LYS A 153 11.84 23.66 28.94
C LYS A 153 11.56 22.38 29.74
N ASP A 154 10.45 21.72 29.45
CA ASP A 154 10.15 20.36 29.90
C ASP A 154 10.26 19.37 28.73
N GLY A 155 10.06 18.08 29.00
CA GLY A 155 10.01 17.06 27.96
C GLY A 155 11.33 16.90 27.18
N LEU A 156 12.46 17.26 27.77
CA LEU A 156 13.78 17.07 27.16
C LEU A 156 14.17 15.60 27.29
N ASP A 157 13.84 14.80 26.29
CA ASP A 157 14.18 13.37 26.25
C ASP A 157 15.01 13.00 25.01
N LEU A 158 15.92 12.05 25.22
CA LEU A 158 16.61 11.33 24.16
C LEU A 158 16.22 9.87 24.31
N THR A 159 15.30 9.44 23.44
CA THR A 159 14.69 8.11 23.47
C THR A 159 15.33 7.21 22.42
N ILE A 160 15.78 6.03 22.84
CA ILE A 160 16.42 5.02 21.99
C ILE A 160 15.58 3.75 22.05
N THR A 161 15.17 3.25 20.88
CA THR A 161 14.45 1.98 20.75
C THR A 161 15.24 1.04 19.84
N ALA A 162 15.32 -0.25 20.18
CA ALA A 162 16.05 -1.23 19.40
C ALA A 162 15.13 -2.30 18.80
N TYR A 163 15.42 -2.71 17.58
CA TYR A 163 14.71 -3.78 16.86
C TYR A 163 15.70 -4.76 16.24
N ALA A 164 15.27 -5.98 15.95
CA ALA A 164 16.04 -6.88 15.10
C ALA A 164 15.11 -7.71 14.24
N VAL A 165 15.50 -7.88 12.98
CA VAL A 165 14.76 -8.64 11.96
C VAL A 165 15.75 -9.54 11.25
N GLN A 166 15.38 -10.80 11.00
CA GLN A 166 16.20 -11.70 10.19
C GLN A 166 16.46 -11.12 8.80
N LYS A 167 17.63 -11.41 8.23
CA LYS A 167 18.06 -10.84 6.94
C LYS A 167 17.31 -11.48 5.77
N ASN A 168 17.31 -12.80 5.69
CA ASN A 168 16.48 -13.49 4.71
C ASN A 168 15.01 -13.48 5.17
N PRO A 169 14.04 -13.26 4.28
CA PRO A 169 14.14 -13.24 2.82
C PRO A 169 14.21 -11.84 2.20
N PHE A 170 14.46 -10.81 3.01
CA PHE A 170 14.46 -9.42 2.56
C PHE A 170 15.68 -9.09 1.70
N ALA A 171 15.47 -8.28 0.65
CA ALA A 171 16.55 -7.89 -0.25
C ALA A 171 17.55 -6.94 0.43
N ASN A 172 17.08 -6.12 1.37
CA ASN A 172 17.88 -5.09 2.05
C ASN A 172 17.32 -4.80 3.46
N ALA A 173 18.00 -3.91 4.20
CA ALA A 173 17.60 -3.51 5.56
C ALA A 173 16.34 -2.62 5.59
N PHE A 174 16.05 -1.87 4.52
CA PHE A 174 14.85 -1.04 4.45
C PHE A 174 13.59 -1.92 4.43
N ASP A 175 13.55 -2.92 3.55
CA ASP A 175 12.42 -3.85 3.44
C ASP A 175 12.19 -4.63 4.74
N ALA A 176 13.28 -5.07 5.37
CA ALA A 176 13.21 -5.77 6.66
C ALA A 176 12.67 -4.86 7.79
N PHE A 177 13.06 -3.59 7.83
CA PHE A 177 12.56 -2.63 8.83
C PHE A 177 11.09 -2.25 8.59
N ALA A 178 10.67 -2.11 7.32
CA ALA A 178 9.28 -1.87 6.94
C ALA A 178 8.36 -3.01 7.42
N ALA A 179 8.86 -4.25 7.40
CA ALA A 179 8.13 -5.44 7.84
C ALA A 179 8.21 -5.74 9.35
N LYS A 180 8.86 -4.91 10.19
CA LYS A 180 9.09 -5.21 11.61
C LYS A 180 7.81 -5.45 12.44
N ASP A 181 6.69 -4.88 12.00
CA ASP A 181 5.37 -4.98 12.65
C ASP A 181 4.45 -6.00 11.93
N GLN A 182 4.97 -6.71 10.93
CA GLN A 182 4.24 -7.68 10.10
C GLN A 182 4.59 -9.12 10.51
N VAL A 183 3.65 -10.04 10.32
CA VAL A 183 3.87 -11.48 10.53
C VAL A 183 4.50 -12.10 9.29
N ALA A 184 5.69 -12.66 9.44
CA ALA A 184 6.34 -13.41 8.37
C ALA A 184 5.62 -14.75 8.14
N VAL A 185 5.18 -15.00 6.91
CA VAL A 185 4.47 -16.23 6.53
C VAL A 185 5.12 -16.86 5.29
N GLY A 186 5.28 -18.18 5.30
CA GLY A 186 5.93 -18.94 4.21
C GLY A 186 5.01 -19.93 3.51
N ASN A 187 3.76 -20.04 3.93
CA ASN A 187 2.78 -20.96 3.35
C ASN A 187 1.34 -20.48 3.59
N SER A 188 0.40 -21.16 2.94
CA SER A 188 -1.02 -20.80 2.93
C SER A 188 -1.69 -20.89 4.29
N GLU A 189 -1.28 -21.84 5.14
CA GLU A 189 -1.88 -22.04 6.47
C GLU A 189 -1.51 -20.88 7.40
N GLU A 190 -0.23 -20.52 7.43
CA GLU A 190 0.28 -19.36 8.19
C GLU A 190 -0.33 -18.05 7.69
N LEU A 191 -0.45 -17.87 6.37
CA LEU A 191 -1.06 -16.69 5.76
C LEU A 191 -2.49 -16.51 6.24
N VAL A 192 -3.32 -17.55 6.14
CA VAL A 192 -4.74 -17.49 6.53
C VAL A 192 -4.89 -17.28 8.03
N GLU A 193 -4.07 -17.96 8.87
CA GLU A 193 -4.10 -17.77 10.32
C GLU A 193 -3.77 -16.32 10.71
N ALA A 194 -2.66 -15.77 10.19
CA ALA A 194 -2.22 -14.42 10.52
C ALA A 194 -3.22 -13.35 10.06
N LEU A 195 -3.77 -13.51 8.86
CA LEU A 195 -4.79 -12.63 8.33
C LEU A 195 -6.11 -12.71 9.13
N THR A 196 -6.55 -13.91 9.51
CA THR A 196 -7.75 -14.10 10.36
C THR A 196 -7.59 -13.44 11.74
N ASP A 197 -6.37 -13.42 12.25
CA ASP A 197 -6.01 -12.69 13.48
C ASP A 197 -5.98 -11.15 13.31
N GLY A 198 -6.24 -10.64 12.10
CA GLY A 198 -6.19 -9.22 11.77
C GLY A 198 -4.78 -8.65 11.75
N LYS A 199 -3.76 -9.49 11.55
CA LYS A 199 -2.36 -9.06 11.52
C LYS A 199 -1.92 -8.80 10.08
N PRO A 200 -1.18 -7.70 9.82
CA PRO A 200 -0.55 -7.52 8.52
C PRO A 200 0.53 -8.57 8.32
N VAL A 201 0.71 -9.03 7.09
CA VAL A 201 1.62 -10.15 6.77
C VAL A 201 2.71 -9.72 5.80
N VAL A 202 3.85 -10.41 5.89
CA VAL A 202 4.92 -10.34 4.90
C VAL A 202 5.25 -11.73 4.39
N LEU A 203 5.29 -11.89 3.06
CA LEU A 203 5.61 -13.17 2.47
C LEU A 203 7.12 -13.45 2.56
N THR A 204 7.44 -14.71 2.90
CA THR A 204 8.81 -15.21 2.92
C THR A 204 9.10 -16.14 1.74
N GLU A 205 8.05 -16.73 1.17
CA GLU A 205 8.05 -17.61 0.01
C GLU A 205 6.85 -17.25 -0.89
N ASN A 206 6.77 -17.84 -2.08
CA ASN A 206 5.55 -17.76 -2.87
C ASN A 206 4.44 -18.55 -2.18
N VAL A 207 3.23 -17.99 -2.12
CA VAL A 207 2.10 -18.57 -1.37
C VAL A 207 0.85 -18.59 -2.23
N GLU A 208 0.04 -19.64 -2.06
CA GLU A 208 -1.29 -19.74 -2.64
C GLU A 208 -2.36 -19.40 -1.57
N ILE A 209 -3.42 -18.69 -1.96
CA ILE A 209 -4.63 -18.52 -1.15
C ILE A 209 -5.86 -18.66 -2.05
N SER A 210 -6.89 -19.38 -1.62
CA SER A 210 -8.14 -19.37 -2.39
C SER A 210 -8.91 -18.05 -2.17
N SER A 211 -9.63 -17.57 -3.18
CA SER A 211 -10.44 -16.37 -3.08
C SER A 211 -11.53 -16.49 -2.01
N ALA A 212 -12.03 -17.70 -1.73
CA ALA A 212 -12.91 -17.98 -0.59
C ALA A 212 -12.24 -17.75 0.78
N GLN A 213 -10.97 -18.14 0.93
CA GLN A 213 -10.22 -17.88 2.16
C GLN A 213 -9.93 -16.39 2.31
N LEU A 214 -9.51 -15.73 1.24
CA LEU A 214 -9.25 -14.29 1.25
C LEU A 214 -10.52 -13.48 1.58
N GLN A 215 -11.69 -13.90 1.06
CA GLN A 215 -13.00 -13.31 1.39
C GLN A 215 -13.39 -13.44 2.86
N SER A 216 -12.88 -14.46 3.56
CA SER A 216 -13.21 -14.70 4.97
C SER A 216 -12.39 -13.87 5.96
N VAL A 217 -11.45 -13.07 5.45
CA VAL A 217 -10.56 -12.22 6.25
C VAL A 217 -11.09 -10.79 6.25
N ASP A 218 -11.13 -10.19 7.43
CA ASP A 218 -11.43 -8.77 7.58
C ASP A 218 -10.17 -7.93 7.29
N ASN A 219 -10.26 -7.00 6.35
CA ASN A 219 -9.22 -5.99 6.07
C ASN A 219 -7.79 -6.55 5.81
N PRO A 220 -7.62 -7.50 4.87
CA PRO A 220 -6.31 -8.09 4.55
C PRO A 220 -5.25 -7.03 4.16
N SER A 221 -4.07 -7.14 4.76
CA SER A 221 -2.88 -6.34 4.41
C SER A 221 -1.68 -7.26 4.18
N ILE A 222 -1.24 -7.34 2.92
CA ILE A 222 -0.28 -8.32 2.44
C ILE A 222 0.89 -7.61 1.75
N ASN A 223 2.05 -7.65 2.39
CA ASN A 223 3.32 -7.31 1.75
C ASN A 223 3.92 -8.56 1.10
N LEU A 224 4.00 -8.54 -0.23
CA LEU A 224 4.48 -9.65 -1.02
C LEU A 224 6.00 -9.80 -0.94
N ASN A 225 6.76 -8.78 -0.55
CA ASN A 225 8.21 -8.84 -0.39
C ASN A 225 8.93 -9.50 -1.59
N ASN A 226 8.58 -9.04 -2.78
CA ASN A 226 9.03 -9.54 -4.08
C ASN A 226 8.73 -11.04 -4.32
N LYS A 227 7.69 -11.56 -3.68
CA LYS A 227 7.14 -12.91 -3.89
C LYS A 227 5.87 -12.86 -4.71
N THR A 228 5.43 -14.04 -5.11
CA THR A 228 4.16 -14.23 -5.79
C THR A 228 3.08 -14.70 -4.81
N LEU A 229 1.93 -14.01 -4.81
CA LEU A 229 0.68 -14.51 -4.26
C LEU A 229 -0.18 -15.07 -5.40
N GLU A 230 -0.48 -16.36 -5.35
CA GLU A 230 -1.42 -17.01 -6.26
C GLU A 230 -2.80 -17.05 -5.63
N VAL A 231 -3.76 -16.32 -6.20
CA VAL A 231 -5.16 -16.34 -5.76
C VAL A 231 -5.95 -17.32 -6.62
N THR A 232 -6.33 -18.45 -6.04
CA THR A 232 -7.05 -19.54 -6.73
C THR A 232 -8.54 -19.52 -6.42
N GLY A 233 -9.33 -20.31 -7.14
CA GLY A 233 -10.78 -20.41 -6.92
C GLY A 233 -11.59 -19.47 -7.80
N ASN A 234 -12.89 -19.38 -7.53
CA ASN A 234 -13.83 -18.66 -8.40
C ASN A 234 -14.72 -17.67 -7.66
N ASP A 235 -14.63 -17.57 -6.34
CA ASP A 235 -15.41 -16.59 -5.59
C ASP A 235 -14.90 -15.18 -5.90
N VAL A 236 -15.83 -14.23 -6.01
CA VAL A 236 -15.51 -12.81 -6.11
C VAL A 236 -15.13 -12.32 -4.72
N LEU A 237 -13.99 -11.62 -4.59
CA LEU A 237 -13.67 -10.90 -3.35
C LEU A 237 -14.54 -9.64 -3.26
N SER A 238 -15.59 -9.72 -2.47
CA SER A 238 -16.48 -8.62 -2.13
C SER A 238 -15.95 -7.89 -0.90
N LEU A 239 -15.42 -6.69 -1.10
CA LEU A 239 -15.08 -5.77 -0.01
C LEU A 239 -16.38 -5.14 0.47
N SER A 240 -16.90 -5.61 1.60
CA SER A 240 -18.18 -5.18 2.16
C SER A 240 -18.07 -3.78 2.78
N GLU A 241 -19.12 -3.34 3.49
CA GLU A 241 -19.17 -1.98 4.00
C GLU A 241 -17.99 -1.66 4.93
N GLY A 242 -17.13 -0.73 4.52
CA GLY A 242 -15.94 -0.31 5.27
C GLY A 242 -14.75 -1.27 5.22
N ASP A 243 -14.82 -2.36 4.46
CA ASP A 243 -13.70 -3.29 4.29
C ASP A 243 -12.59 -2.70 3.43
N SER A 244 -11.37 -3.19 3.62
CA SER A 244 -10.21 -2.80 2.85
C SER A 244 -9.37 -3.98 2.37
N LEU A 245 -8.63 -3.80 1.29
CA LEU A 245 -7.58 -4.71 0.87
C LEU A 245 -6.34 -3.90 0.53
N VAL A 246 -5.20 -4.28 1.11
CA VAL A 246 -3.88 -3.75 0.77
C VAL A 246 -3.00 -4.89 0.28
N ILE A 247 -2.47 -4.76 -0.93
CA ILE A 247 -1.43 -5.64 -1.47
C ILE A 247 -0.27 -4.78 -1.97
N GLU A 248 0.94 -5.12 -1.55
CA GLU A 248 2.14 -4.33 -1.90
C GLU A 248 3.38 -5.17 -2.23
N ASN A 249 4.29 -4.61 -3.04
CA ASN A 249 5.67 -5.04 -3.29
C ASN A 249 5.84 -6.47 -3.84
N GLY A 250 5.26 -6.81 -5.00
CA GLY A 250 5.49 -8.12 -5.61
C GLY A 250 4.54 -8.50 -6.74
N ASP A 251 4.32 -9.80 -6.94
CA ASP A 251 3.49 -10.31 -8.03
C ASP A 251 2.19 -10.94 -7.50
N VAL A 252 1.07 -10.69 -8.17
CA VAL A 252 -0.21 -11.38 -7.90
C VAL A 252 -0.70 -12.03 -9.18
N SER A 253 -0.90 -13.34 -9.11
CA SER A 253 -1.62 -14.09 -10.14
C SER A 253 -3.02 -14.39 -9.63
N TRP A 254 -4.04 -13.77 -10.24
CA TRP A 254 -5.44 -13.92 -9.84
C TRP A 254 -6.24 -14.46 -11.02
N GLU A 255 -6.34 -15.77 -11.08
CA GLU A 255 -7.10 -16.45 -12.13
C GLU A 255 -8.50 -16.76 -11.64
N THR A 256 -9.52 -16.35 -12.39
CA THR A 256 -10.90 -16.77 -12.11
C THR A 256 -11.63 -17.16 -13.39
N THR A 257 -12.46 -18.19 -13.27
CA THR A 257 -13.37 -18.64 -14.33
C THR A 257 -14.83 -18.36 -13.98
N ASN A 258 -15.07 -17.49 -12.99
CA ASN A 258 -16.42 -17.17 -12.55
C ASN A 258 -17.22 -16.44 -13.64
N SER A 259 -18.52 -16.68 -13.68
CA SER A 259 -19.38 -16.15 -14.75
C SER A 259 -19.53 -14.64 -14.72
N SER A 260 -19.27 -14.00 -13.57
CA SER A 260 -19.27 -12.54 -13.43
C SER A 260 -18.03 -11.89 -14.03
N LYS A 261 -16.91 -12.63 -14.18
CA LYS A 261 -15.60 -12.11 -14.62
C LYS A 261 -15.12 -10.94 -13.75
N VAL A 262 -15.28 -11.09 -12.44
CA VAL A 262 -14.85 -10.11 -11.43
C VAL A 262 -13.96 -10.81 -10.43
N ALA A 263 -12.80 -10.23 -10.15
CA ALA A 263 -11.92 -10.66 -9.08
C ALA A 263 -12.27 -9.93 -7.77
N VAL A 264 -12.45 -8.60 -7.85
CA VAL A 264 -12.74 -7.74 -6.69
C VAL A 264 -13.97 -6.88 -6.97
N SER A 265 -14.97 -6.95 -6.08
CA SER A 265 -16.15 -6.07 -6.05
C SER A 265 -16.08 -5.14 -4.84
N MET A 266 -16.21 -3.84 -5.08
CA MET A 266 -16.14 -2.79 -4.06
C MET A 266 -17.55 -2.33 -3.68
N PHE A 267 -17.90 -2.40 -2.39
CA PHE A 267 -19.16 -1.89 -1.84
C PHE A 267 -18.96 -0.61 -1.00
N GLU A 268 -19.99 -0.20 -0.27
CA GLU A 268 -20.08 1.07 0.47
C GLU A 268 -18.87 1.32 1.39
N ASN A 269 -18.25 2.49 1.27
CA ASN A 269 -17.09 2.93 2.04
C ASN A 269 -15.86 1.99 2.02
N SER A 270 -15.82 1.00 1.13
CA SER A 270 -14.67 0.10 0.99
C SER A 270 -13.44 0.81 0.42
N ALA A 271 -12.25 0.21 0.57
CA ALA A 271 -10.99 0.73 0.07
C ALA A 271 -10.08 -0.35 -0.56
N LEU A 272 -9.37 -0.02 -1.62
CA LEU A 272 -8.42 -0.92 -2.27
C LEU A 272 -7.11 -0.19 -2.53
N THR A 273 -5.99 -0.77 -2.09
CA THR A 273 -4.65 -0.28 -2.38
C THR A 273 -3.81 -1.38 -3.00
N ILE A 274 -3.31 -1.12 -4.20
CA ILE A 274 -2.36 -1.97 -4.94
C ILE A 274 -1.12 -1.11 -5.19
N LYS A 275 0.02 -1.48 -4.60
CA LYS A 275 1.22 -0.64 -4.60
C LYS A 275 2.49 -1.43 -4.91
N ASP A 276 3.24 -1.03 -5.93
CA ASP A 276 4.43 -1.79 -6.38
C ASP A 276 4.08 -3.27 -6.66
N VAL A 277 2.98 -3.49 -7.39
CA VAL A 277 2.47 -4.83 -7.69
C VAL A 277 2.32 -5.05 -9.19
N ASN A 278 2.77 -6.21 -9.67
CA ASN A 278 2.35 -6.76 -10.96
C ASN A 278 1.13 -7.66 -10.76
N LEU A 279 -0.06 -7.14 -11.04
CA LEU A 279 -1.34 -7.81 -10.84
C LEU A 279 -1.89 -8.35 -12.16
N ASN A 280 -1.94 -9.68 -12.29
CA ASN A 280 -2.55 -10.37 -13.42
C ASN A 280 -3.96 -10.87 -13.04
N LEU A 281 -5.00 -10.24 -13.59
CA LEU A 281 -6.41 -10.53 -13.35
C LEU A 281 -7.01 -11.51 -14.37
N SER A 282 -6.28 -12.53 -14.83
CA SER A 282 -6.70 -13.41 -15.93
C SER A 282 -8.17 -13.86 -15.82
N GLY A 283 -8.98 -13.47 -16.80
CA GLY A 283 -10.42 -13.72 -16.91
C GLY A 283 -11.31 -12.74 -16.16
N SER A 284 -10.79 -11.62 -15.64
CA SER A 284 -11.54 -10.76 -14.71
C SER A 284 -11.13 -9.30 -14.61
N SER A 285 -11.84 -8.56 -13.76
CA SER A 285 -11.68 -7.13 -13.52
C SER A 285 -11.87 -6.75 -12.05
N ILE A 286 -11.55 -5.50 -11.72
CA ILE A 286 -11.96 -4.82 -10.48
C ILE A 286 -13.21 -3.99 -10.78
N VAL A 287 -14.25 -4.12 -9.95
CA VAL A 287 -15.54 -3.44 -10.15
C VAL A 287 -15.95 -2.65 -8.92
N VAL A 288 -16.35 -1.40 -9.12
CA VAL A 288 -17.12 -0.63 -8.14
C VAL A 288 -18.61 -0.87 -8.38
N GLU A 289 -19.29 -1.40 -7.36
CA GLU A 289 -20.70 -1.78 -7.45
C GLU A 289 -21.64 -0.56 -7.51
N PRO A 290 -22.92 -0.73 -7.91
CA PRO A 290 -23.84 0.39 -8.05
C PRO A 290 -24.28 1.03 -6.74
N GLY A 291 -24.48 2.36 -6.75
CA GLY A 291 -25.14 3.09 -5.66
C GLY A 291 -24.32 3.24 -4.38
N VAL A 292 -23.00 3.03 -4.46
CA VAL A 292 -22.10 3.05 -3.30
C VAL A 292 -21.15 4.25 -3.33
N ASN A 293 -20.75 4.70 -2.14
CA ASN A 293 -19.53 5.49 -1.98
C ASN A 293 -18.34 4.52 -1.87
N VAL A 294 -17.18 4.85 -2.44
CA VAL A 294 -15.95 4.07 -2.25
C VAL A 294 -14.88 5.04 -1.77
N THR A 295 -14.27 4.72 -0.65
CA THR A 295 -13.30 5.59 0.01
C THR A 295 -12.14 5.90 -0.94
N SER A 296 -11.55 4.85 -1.51
CA SER A 296 -10.50 4.96 -2.50
C SER A 296 -10.27 3.65 -3.26
N VAL A 297 -9.85 3.77 -4.51
CA VAL A 297 -9.12 2.75 -5.24
C VAL A 297 -7.78 3.37 -5.62
N GLU A 298 -6.70 2.92 -5.01
CA GLU A 298 -5.35 3.46 -5.21
C GLU A 298 -4.47 2.41 -5.92
N ILE A 299 -4.05 2.74 -7.15
CA ILE A 299 -3.10 1.95 -7.93
C ILE A 299 -1.84 2.77 -8.09
N ILE A 300 -0.75 2.37 -7.43
CA ILE A 300 0.46 3.18 -7.30
C ILE A 300 1.68 2.33 -7.70
N ASP A 301 2.53 2.86 -8.58
CA ASP A 301 3.76 2.19 -9.02
C ASP A 301 3.51 0.73 -9.49
N SER A 302 2.34 0.44 -10.09
CA SER A 302 1.87 -0.93 -10.32
C SER A 302 1.55 -1.21 -11.78
N GLU A 303 1.64 -2.48 -12.19
CA GLU A 303 1.15 -2.95 -13.48
C GLU A 303 -0.08 -3.84 -13.28
N ILE A 304 -1.20 -3.51 -13.92
CA ILE A 304 -2.40 -4.37 -13.94
C ILE A 304 -2.63 -4.87 -15.36
N TYR A 305 -2.78 -6.18 -15.49
CA TYR A 305 -3.18 -6.83 -16.72
C TYR A 305 -4.53 -7.53 -16.55
N SER A 306 -5.41 -7.35 -17.52
CA SER A 306 -6.63 -8.15 -17.68
C SER A 306 -6.78 -8.59 -19.12
N ASP A 307 -7.13 -9.85 -19.35
CA ASP A 307 -7.56 -10.36 -20.66
C ASP A 307 -9.08 -10.45 -20.79
N ASP A 308 -9.83 -9.68 -19.97
CA ASP A 308 -11.28 -9.54 -20.04
C ASP A 308 -11.71 -8.14 -20.50
N ASN A 309 -12.97 -7.76 -20.25
CA ASN A 309 -13.55 -6.51 -20.73
C ASN A 309 -12.93 -5.26 -20.12
N TYR A 310 -12.43 -5.33 -18.87
CA TYR A 310 -11.94 -4.18 -18.11
C TYR A 310 -10.74 -4.53 -17.23
N CYS A 311 -9.82 -3.58 -17.00
CA CYS A 311 -8.98 -3.64 -15.80
C CYS A 311 -9.80 -3.17 -14.60
N ILE A 312 -10.37 -1.96 -14.70
CA ILE A 312 -11.17 -1.33 -13.65
C ILE A 312 -12.46 -0.78 -14.27
N SER A 313 -13.59 -1.03 -13.62
CA SER A 313 -14.87 -0.45 -14.04
C SER A 313 -15.73 0.00 -12.86
N THR A 314 -16.62 0.94 -13.13
CA THR A 314 -17.71 1.31 -12.22
C THR A 314 -19.05 0.88 -12.82
N ASN A 315 -20.01 0.51 -11.96
CA ASN A 315 -21.32 0.04 -12.38
C ASN A 315 -22.41 1.10 -12.18
N ALA A 316 -22.97 1.58 -13.30
CA ALA A 316 -23.96 2.66 -13.35
C ALA A 316 -25.42 2.23 -13.09
N ALA A 317 -25.69 1.00 -12.64
CA ALA A 317 -27.06 0.50 -12.47
C ALA A 317 -27.88 1.29 -11.43
N ASP A 318 -27.23 1.90 -10.43
CA ASP A 318 -27.78 2.92 -9.55
C ASP A 318 -26.81 4.10 -9.51
N ASN A 319 -27.16 5.14 -10.27
CA ASN A 319 -26.48 6.42 -10.26
C ASN A 319 -27.28 7.48 -9.48
N THR A 320 -28.20 7.11 -8.57
CA THR A 320 -29.04 8.07 -7.84
C THR A 320 -28.68 8.20 -6.36
N SER A 321 -28.16 7.13 -5.74
CA SER A 321 -27.61 7.06 -4.38
C SER A 321 -26.06 6.93 -4.40
N GLY A 322 -25.35 7.06 -3.26
CA GLY A 322 -23.88 6.85 -3.05
C GLY A 322 -22.91 7.24 -4.18
N LYS A 323 -22.07 8.30 -4.01
CA LYS A 323 -21.45 9.03 -5.15
C LYS A 323 -20.05 9.58 -4.95
N SER A 324 -19.42 9.32 -3.83
CA SER A 324 -18.02 9.68 -3.62
C SER A 324 -17.17 8.49 -4.01
N VAL A 325 -17.05 8.22 -5.32
CA VAL A 325 -16.11 7.22 -5.83
C VAL A 325 -14.83 7.94 -6.23
N ASN A 326 -13.71 7.60 -5.61
CA ASN A 326 -12.41 8.13 -5.96
C ASN A 326 -11.49 7.01 -6.44
N ILE A 327 -10.98 7.13 -7.67
CA ILE A 327 -10.01 6.20 -8.26
C ILE A 327 -8.75 6.99 -8.59
N ASP A 328 -7.63 6.63 -7.99
CA ASP A 328 -6.33 7.25 -8.17
C ASP A 328 -5.35 6.24 -8.78
N ILE A 329 -4.87 6.53 -9.99
CA ILE A 329 -3.88 5.73 -10.71
C ILE A 329 -2.63 6.59 -10.90
N LYS A 330 -1.51 6.18 -10.31
CA LYS A 330 -0.27 6.96 -10.26
C LYS A 330 0.93 6.10 -10.62
N ASN A 331 1.81 6.60 -11.49
CA ASN A 331 3.04 5.89 -11.89
C ASN A 331 2.79 4.45 -12.35
N SER A 332 1.63 4.18 -12.94
CA SER A 332 1.12 2.82 -13.11
C SER A 332 0.78 2.52 -14.56
N LYS A 333 0.67 1.24 -14.87
CA LYS A 333 0.32 0.76 -16.20
C LYS A 333 -0.86 -0.20 -16.14
N LEU A 334 -1.92 0.09 -16.89
CA LEU A 334 -3.09 -0.78 -16.99
C LEU A 334 -3.26 -1.24 -18.43
N VAL A 335 -3.38 -2.55 -18.63
CA VAL A 335 -3.54 -3.17 -19.95
C VAL A 335 -4.74 -4.11 -19.94
N ALA A 336 -5.78 -3.74 -20.70
CA ALA A 336 -6.90 -4.63 -21.01
C ALA A 336 -6.72 -5.21 -22.43
N ASN A 337 -6.69 -6.54 -22.56
CA ASN A 337 -6.45 -7.21 -23.82
C ASN A 337 -7.37 -8.43 -23.98
N TYR A 338 -8.62 -8.19 -24.35
CA TYR A 338 -9.56 -9.27 -24.59
C TYR A 338 -9.23 -10.03 -25.88
N SER A 339 -8.56 -11.17 -25.73
CA SER A 339 -7.98 -11.96 -26.83
C SER A 339 -8.98 -12.43 -27.90
N SER A 340 -10.27 -12.49 -27.57
CA SER A 340 -11.29 -13.02 -28.49
C SER A 340 -11.60 -12.08 -29.67
N ASN A 341 -11.72 -10.77 -29.41
CA ASN A 341 -12.16 -9.79 -30.40
C ASN A 341 -11.67 -8.36 -30.12
N GLY A 342 -10.82 -8.16 -29.12
CA GLY A 342 -10.33 -6.84 -28.70
C GLY A 342 -11.37 -5.93 -28.06
N ASP A 343 -12.59 -6.40 -27.79
CA ASP A 343 -13.69 -5.61 -27.21
C ASP A 343 -13.49 -5.40 -25.71
N CYS A 344 -12.54 -4.52 -25.37
CA CYS A 344 -12.14 -4.23 -24.00
C CYS A 344 -11.79 -2.75 -23.81
N THR A 345 -11.88 -2.30 -22.57
CA THR A 345 -11.57 -0.95 -22.13
C THR A 345 -10.60 -0.99 -20.97
N GLY A 346 -9.61 -0.10 -20.90
CA GLY A 346 -8.69 -0.07 -19.76
C GLY A 346 -9.42 0.31 -18.48
N VAL A 347 -10.00 1.52 -18.49
CA VAL A 347 -10.78 2.05 -17.36
C VAL A 347 -12.16 2.53 -17.83
N LEU A 348 -13.22 1.98 -17.25
CA LEU A 348 -14.59 2.45 -17.42
C LEU A 348 -15.05 3.21 -16.18
N PHE A 349 -15.16 4.53 -16.28
CA PHE A 349 -15.69 5.40 -15.23
C PHE A 349 -17.03 6.01 -15.67
N ASN A 350 -18.11 5.65 -15.00
CA ASN A 350 -19.47 5.96 -15.44
C ASN A 350 -20.46 6.26 -14.29
N VAL A 351 -19.91 6.59 -13.12
CA VAL A 351 -20.64 6.99 -11.91
C VAL A 351 -20.14 8.37 -11.46
N PRO A 352 -20.89 9.12 -10.63
CA PRO A 352 -20.38 10.34 -10.03
C PRO A 352 -19.17 10.05 -9.15
N GLY A 353 -18.17 10.93 -9.22
CA GLY A 353 -16.92 10.76 -8.50
C GLY A 353 -15.75 11.41 -9.25
N THR A 354 -14.54 11.05 -8.84
CA THR A 354 -13.29 11.52 -9.43
C THR A 354 -12.42 10.34 -9.86
N LEU A 355 -11.92 10.41 -11.08
CA LEU A 355 -10.87 9.54 -11.62
C LEU A 355 -9.62 10.40 -11.82
N ASN A 356 -8.52 10.08 -11.14
CA ASN A 356 -7.23 10.72 -11.37
C ASN A 356 -6.26 9.71 -11.98
N ILE A 357 -5.62 10.09 -13.08
CA ILE A 357 -4.59 9.30 -13.75
C ILE A 357 -3.38 10.22 -13.91
N ASP A 358 -2.30 9.96 -13.18
CA ASP A 358 -1.08 10.75 -13.24
C ASP A 358 0.14 9.88 -13.55
N ASN A 359 1.01 10.36 -14.44
CA ASN A 359 2.24 9.69 -14.83
C ASN A 359 2.05 8.19 -15.18
N SER A 360 0.98 7.86 -15.90
CA SER A 360 0.53 6.48 -16.08
C SER A 360 0.24 6.12 -17.54
N GLU A 361 0.22 4.82 -17.84
CA GLU A 361 -0.06 4.27 -19.16
C GLU A 361 -1.33 3.42 -19.13
N ILE A 362 -2.35 3.75 -19.94
CA ILE A 362 -3.58 2.95 -20.07
C ILE A 362 -3.71 2.47 -21.50
N THR A 363 -3.74 1.15 -21.71
CA THR A 363 -3.84 0.53 -23.03
C THR A 363 -5.00 -0.45 -23.12
N ALA A 364 -5.82 -0.34 -24.16
CA ALA A 364 -6.88 -1.31 -24.41
C ALA A 364 -7.34 -1.40 -25.86
N GLY A 365 -8.11 -2.45 -26.17
CA GLY A 365 -8.51 -2.82 -27.52
C GLY A 365 -9.53 -1.92 -28.20
N ARG A 366 -10.50 -1.39 -27.44
CA ARG A 366 -11.60 -0.57 -27.98
C ARG A 366 -11.56 0.87 -27.46
N GLN A 367 -11.35 1.06 -26.17
CA GLN A 367 -11.14 2.37 -25.56
C GLN A 367 -10.09 2.31 -24.46
N ALA A 368 -9.16 3.26 -24.40
CA ALA A 368 -8.26 3.31 -23.24
C ALA A 368 -9.05 3.70 -21.98
N VAL A 369 -9.82 4.80 -22.07
CA VAL A 369 -10.60 5.33 -20.95
C VAL A 369 -11.99 5.77 -21.43
N ILE A 370 -13.02 5.43 -20.65
CA ILE A 370 -14.38 5.92 -20.82
C ILE A 370 -14.77 6.72 -19.57
N VAL A 371 -15.30 7.94 -19.77
CA VAL A 371 -15.82 8.82 -18.70
C VAL A 371 -17.24 9.24 -19.05
N ARG A 372 -18.25 8.44 -18.67
CA ARG A 372 -19.66 8.73 -18.99
C ARG A 372 -20.37 9.62 -17.97
N CYS A 373 -19.75 9.81 -16.82
CA CYS A 373 -20.29 10.52 -15.66
C CYS A 373 -19.12 10.91 -14.74
N GLY A 374 -19.23 12.03 -14.02
CA GLY A 374 -18.22 12.44 -13.05
C GLY A 374 -17.05 13.22 -13.67
N THR A 375 -15.96 13.33 -12.91
CA THR A 375 -14.78 14.11 -13.30
C THR A 375 -13.57 13.20 -13.48
N ALA A 376 -12.83 13.36 -14.57
CA ALA A 376 -11.54 12.74 -14.79
C ALA A 376 -10.45 13.80 -14.92
N ASN A 377 -9.32 13.60 -14.25
CA ASN A 377 -8.11 14.41 -14.40
C ASN A 377 -6.97 13.48 -14.86
N ILE A 378 -6.46 13.73 -16.06
CA ILE A 378 -5.46 12.87 -16.70
C ILE A 378 -4.23 13.70 -17.03
N THR A 379 -3.16 13.48 -16.28
CA THR A 379 -1.94 14.28 -16.31
C THR A 379 -0.71 13.44 -16.58
N ASN A 380 0.26 13.96 -17.35
CA ASN A 380 1.56 13.31 -17.58
C ASN A 380 1.48 11.86 -18.11
N SER A 381 0.39 11.51 -18.80
CA SER A 381 0.02 10.11 -19.03
C SER A 381 -0.04 9.76 -20.51
N THR A 382 -0.05 8.48 -20.83
CA THR A 382 -0.30 7.98 -22.19
C THR A 382 -1.53 7.09 -22.20
N LEU A 383 -2.51 7.43 -23.03
CA LEU A 383 -3.68 6.59 -23.29
C LEU A 383 -3.58 6.01 -24.69
N THR A 384 -3.73 4.69 -24.82
CA THR A 384 -3.63 3.98 -26.11
C THR A 384 -4.86 3.13 -26.38
N CYS A 385 -5.56 3.42 -27.47
CA CYS A 385 -6.50 2.49 -28.08
C CYS A 385 -5.75 1.71 -29.16
N THR A 386 -5.66 0.39 -29.03
CA THR A 386 -4.96 -0.45 -30.02
C THR A 386 -5.81 -0.73 -31.26
N ALA A 387 -7.09 -0.34 -31.25
CA ALA A 387 -8.08 -0.63 -32.30
C ALA A 387 -8.21 -2.12 -32.64
N ALA A 388 -7.94 -2.99 -31.64
CA ALA A 388 -8.13 -4.43 -31.76
C ALA A 388 -9.61 -4.81 -31.94
N TYR A 389 -10.54 -4.01 -31.39
CA TYR A 389 -11.94 -4.08 -31.77
C TYR A 389 -12.19 -3.37 -33.10
N THR A 390 -12.55 -4.15 -34.13
CA THR A 390 -12.50 -3.68 -35.53
C THR A 390 -13.81 -3.12 -36.09
N ASN A 391 -14.88 -3.06 -35.30
CA ASN A 391 -16.15 -2.48 -35.74
C ASN A 391 -16.17 -0.97 -35.49
N TYR A 392 -15.36 -0.26 -36.26
CA TYR A 392 -15.03 1.15 -36.11
C TYR A 392 -16.24 2.10 -36.24
N ASP A 393 -17.22 1.75 -37.08
CA ASP A 393 -18.43 2.55 -37.29
C ASP A 393 -19.51 2.31 -36.22
N GLN A 394 -19.29 1.37 -35.29
CA GLN A 394 -20.29 1.08 -34.26
C GLN A 394 -20.44 2.26 -33.30
N TYR A 395 -21.68 2.70 -33.07
CA TYR A 395 -22.05 3.76 -32.14
C TYR A 395 -21.60 5.19 -32.50
N THR A 396 -20.99 5.39 -33.68
CA THR A 396 -20.63 6.73 -34.18
C THR A 396 -21.87 7.56 -34.52
N ASP A 397 -22.91 6.95 -35.09
CA ASP A 397 -24.17 7.64 -35.46
C ASP A 397 -25.43 7.02 -34.83
N SER A 398 -25.28 6.24 -33.76
CA SER A 398 -26.39 5.60 -33.04
C SER A 398 -26.31 5.78 -31.53
N MET A 399 -27.42 5.50 -30.85
CA MET A 399 -27.48 5.48 -29.38
C MET A 399 -26.54 4.42 -28.82
N TRP A 400 -25.77 4.80 -27.81
CA TRP A 400 -24.88 3.91 -27.07
C TRP A 400 -25.68 2.93 -26.22
N SER A 401 -25.04 1.81 -25.91
CA SER A 401 -25.61 0.74 -25.10
C SER A 401 -24.87 0.62 -23.75
N SER A 402 -24.87 -0.56 -23.14
CA SER A 402 -24.29 -0.83 -21.82
C SER A 402 -22.77 -0.94 -21.84
N GLY A 403 -22.12 -0.65 -20.71
CA GLY A 403 -20.68 -0.85 -20.55
C GLY A 403 -19.86 -0.07 -21.57
N ASN A 404 -18.96 -0.78 -22.26
CA ASN A 404 -18.08 -0.28 -23.30
C ASN A 404 -18.69 -0.28 -24.72
N GLU A 405 -19.99 -0.53 -24.86
CA GLU A 405 -20.72 -0.43 -26.12
C GLU A 405 -20.94 1.03 -26.54
N VAL A 406 -19.82 1.68 -26.84
CA VAL A 406 -19.62 3.07 -27.28
C VAL A 406 -18.58 3.07 -28.44
N PRO A 407 -18.34 4.19 -29.14
CA PRO A 407 -17.42 4.24 -30.27
C PRO A 407 -16.01 3.76 -29.94
N VAL A 408 -15.29 3.29 -30.96
CA VAL A 408 -13.85 3.06 -30.87
C VAL A 408 -13.17 4.42 -30.78
N ALA A 409 -12.50 4.69 -29.66
CA ALA A 409 -11.75 5.91 -29.46
C ALA A 409 -10.67 5.73 -28.39
N VAL A 410 -9.65 6.60 -28.33
CA VAL A 410 -8.73 6.59 -27.19
C VAL A 410 -9.47 6.94 -25.90
N LEU A 411 -10.17 8.08 -25.94
CA LEU A 411 -10.93 8.62 -24.83
C LEU A 411 -12.37 8.89 -25.25
N VAL A 412 -13.34 8.38 -24.48
CA VAL A 412 -14.76 8.69 -24.65
C VAL A 412 -15.25 9.48 -23.45
N VAL A 413 -15.84 10.65 -23.67
CA VAL A 413 -16.36 11.52 -22.58
C VAL A 413 -17.82 11.85 -22.81
N GLY A 414 -18.61 11.77 -21.75
CA GLY A 414 -20.03 12.08 -21.76
C GLY A 414 -20.90 10.88 -22.12
N ASN A 415 -22.15 11.14 -22.51
CA ASN A 415 -23.12 10.08 -22.70
C ASN A 415 -24.05 10.33 -23.88
N ARG A 416 -24.38 9.24 -24.59
CA ARG A 416 -25.37 9.17 -25.70
C ARG A 416 -26.31 7.97 -25.52
N SER A 417 -26.90 7.82 -24.35
CA SER A 417 -27.83 6.72 -24.06
C SER A 417 -29.04 7.20 -23.26
N ASN A 418 -29.88 6.26 -22.79
CA ASN A 418 -31.04 6.53 -21.95
C ASN A 418 -30.70 7.45 -20.75
N PRO A 419 -31.52 8.48 -20.46
CA PRO A 419 -31.30 9.44 -19.37
C PRO A 419 -31.18 8.84 -17.97
N THR A 420 -31.75 7.67 -17.71
CA THR A 420 -31.82 7.10 -16.35
C THR A 420 -30.47 6.56 -15.88
N SER A 421 -29.66 6.01 -16.78
CA SER A 421 -28.41 5.31 -16.42
C SER A 421 -27.25 6.26 -16.17
N TYR A 422 -27.23 7.45 -16.78
CA TYR A 422 -26.12 8.41 -16.65
C TYR A 422 -26.66 9.83 -16.49
N PRO A 423 -27.17 10.18 -15.29
CA PRO A 423 -27.92 11.41 -15.07
C PRO A 423 -27.06 12.62 -14.66
N PHE A 424 -25.74 12.56 -14.80
CA PHE A 424 -24.85 13.69 -14.48
C PHE A 424 -23.95 14.05 -15.64
N ASP A 425 -23.39 15.25 -15.53
CA ASP A 425 -22.38 15.78 -16.44
C ASP A 425 -21.08 14.96 -16.36
N ALA A 426 -20.32 15.00 -17.44
CA ALA A 426 -19.00 14.40 -17.52
C ALA A 426 -17.96 15.48 -17.82
N THR A 427 -16.87 15.48 -17.07
CA THR A 427 -15.74 16.39 -17.29
C THR A 427 -14.46 15.61 -17.39
N CYS A 428 -13.61 15.93 -18.37
CA CYS A 428 -12.26 15.40 -18.47
C CYS A 428 -11.27 16.54 -18.65
N THR A 429 -10.25 16.60 -17.79
CA THR A 429 -9.11 17.52 -17.88
C THR A 429 -7.88 16.76 -18.33
N LEU A 430 -7.19 17.27 -19.35
CA LEU A 430 -5.99 16.69 -19.96
C LEU A 430 -4.83 17.67 -19.87
N GLU A 431 -3.72 17.25 -19.25
CA GLU A 431 -2.49 18.03 -19.15
C GLU A 431 -1.28 17.15 -19.44
N ASN A 432 -0.44 17.53 -20.42
CA ASN A 432 0.75 16.76 -20.78
C ASN A 432 0.46 15.27 -21.02
N THR A 433 -0.60 14.97 -21.78
CA THR A 433 -1.10 13.61 -22.00
C THR A 433 -1.11 13.26 -23.49
N ASP A 434 -0.51 12.12 -23.83
CA ASP A 434 -0.48 11.57 -25.18
C ASP A 434 -1.67 10.64 -25.41
N LEU A 435 -2.36 10.81 -26.54
CA LEU A 435 -3.49 9.98 -26.96
C LEU A 435 -3.14 9.27 -28.26
N ILE A 436 -3.09 7.94 -28.23
CA ILE A 436 -2.56 7.13 -29.33
C ILE A 436 -3.64 6.17 -29.84
N ILE A 437 -3.91 6.23 -31.14
CA ILE A 437 -4.75 5.28 -31.87
C ILE A 437 -4.18 5.10 -33.28
N PRO A 438 -4.30 3.90 -33.89
CA PRO A 438 -3.98 3.73 -35.30
C PRO A 438 -4.76 4.69 -36.21
N GLU A 439 -4.13 5.11 -37.32
CA GLU A 439 -4.80 5.93 -38.34
C GLU A 439 -6.00 5.18 -38.95
N ASP A 440 -7.02 5.92 -39.36
CA ASP A 440 -8.22 5.42 -40.03
C ASP A 440 -9.07 4.37 -39.27
N THR A 441 -8.90 4.22 -37.94
CA THR A 441 -9.68 3.25 -37.14
C THR A 441 -10.74 3.85 -36.22
N GLY A 442 -10.54 5.02 -35.65
CA GLY A 442 -11.45 5.56 -34.62
C GLY A 442 -11.14 6.99 -34.25
N ALA A 443 -11.82 7.51 -33.22
CA ALA A 443 -11.60 8.87 -32.76
C ALA A 443 -10.41 8.95 -31.77
N ILE A 444 -9.66 10.05 -31.79
CA ILE A 444 -8.73 10.34 -30.68
C ILE A 444 -9.57 10.61 -29.42
N ILE A 445 -10.52 11.54 -29.51
CA ILE A 445 -11.52 11.80 -28.47
C ILE A 445 -12.91 11.76 -29.09
N TYR A 446 -13.83 11.03 -28.44
CA TYR A 446 -15.25 11.08 -28.73
C TYR A 446 -16.01 11.73 -27.57
N ALA A 447 -16.56 12.91 -27.80
CA ALA A 447 -17.39 13.66 -26.84
C ALA A 447 -18.87 13.53 -27.20
N ALA A 448 -19.72 13.15 -26.25
CA ALA A 448 -21.17 13.14 -26.47
C ALA A 448 -21.94 13.80 -25.33
N ALA A 449 -22.95 14.60 -25.63
CA ALA A 449 -23.81 15.21 -24.61
C ALA A 449 -25.30 15.04 -24.96
N TYR A 450 -26.03 14.29 -24.16
CA TYR A 450 -27.45 14.00 -24.37
C TYR A 450 -28.23 14.11 -23.07
N ASN A 451 -29.54 14.30 -23.19
CA ASN A 451 -30.51 14.36 -22.10
C ASN A 451 -30.34 15.57 -21.17
N GLY A 452 -30.04 16.74 -21.75
CA GLY A 452 -29.86 17.98 -21.01
C GLY A 452 -28.59 18.00 -20.16
N ARG A 453 -27.56 17.25 -20.56
CA ARG A 453 -26.28 17.13 -19.84
C ARG A 453 -25.18 17.92 -20.52
N THR A 454 -24.14 18.18 -19.76
CA THR A 454 -22.93 18.85 -20.23
C THR A 454 -21.76 17.88 -20.26
N THR A 455 -21.07 17.86 -21.38
CA THR A 455 -19.78 17.18 -21.53
C THR A 455 -18.70 18.24 -21.68
N THR A 456 -17.73 18.24 -20.77
CA THR A 456 -16.65 19.23 -20.75
C THR A 456 -15.31 18.54 -20.96
N ILE A 457 -14.52 19.04 -21.92
CA ILE A 457 -13.13 18.66 -22.14
C ILE A 457 -12.28 19.91 -21.92
N ILE A 458 -11.26 19.80 -21.08
CA ILE A 458 -10.35 20.89 -20.72
C ILE A 458 -8.94 20.48 -21.08
N GLY A 459 -8.24 21.30 -21.86
CA GLY A 459 -6.83 21.10 -22.17
C GLY A 459 -6.56 20.13 -23.32
N GLY A 460 -5.27 20.04 -23.66
CA GLY A 460 -4.73 19.33 -24.81
C GLY A 460 -4.84 20.07 -26.15
N ASN A 461 -3.95 19.75 -27.09
CA ASN A 461 -3.91 20.34 -28.43
C ASN A 461 -4.31 19.26 -29.44
N PHE A 462 -5.60 18.96 -29.52
CA PHE A 462 -6.11 17.84 -30.31
C PHE A 462 -6.63 18.33 -31.66
N GLU A 463 -6.00 17.87 -32.75
CA GLU A 463 -6.38 18.23 -34.12
C GLU A 463 -7.76 17.66 -34.53
N SER A 464 -8.31 16.71 -33.77
CA SER A 464 -9.64 16.14 -34.03
C SER A 464 -10.33 15.62 -32.76
N ILE A 465 -11.39 16.32 -32.33
CA ILE A 465 -12.38 15.82 -31.38
C ILE A 465 -13.65 15.54 -32.19
N THR A 466 -14.17 14.31 -32.09
CA THR A 466 -15.50 13.98 -32.59
C THR A 466 -16.51 14.37 -31.52
N ALA A 467 -17.50 15.20 -31.87
CA ALA A 467 -18.47 15.74 -30.93
C ALA A 467 -19.91 15.57 -31.45
N ASP A 468 -20.81 15.10 -30.61
CA ASP A 468 -22.23 14.92 -30.96
C ASP A 468 -23.16 15.21 -29.76
N SER A 469 -24.20 16.01 -29.98
CA SER A 469 -25.15 16.37 -28.92
C SER A 469 -26.58 16.50 -29.42
N ASP A 470 -27.55 16.29 -28.52
CA ASP A 470 -28.93 16.72 -28.77
C ASP A 470 -29.10 18.25 -28.58
N ASP A 471 -30.28 18.77 -28.94
CA ASP A 471 -30.57 20.22 -28.95
C ASP A 471 -30.54 20.87 -27.55
N ASP A 472 -30.74 20.08 -26.49
CA ASP A 472 -30.88 20.57 -25.11
C ASP A 472 -29.59 20.36 -24.27
N SER A 473 -28.55 19.77 -24.86
CA SER A 473 -27.29 19.42 -24.20
C SER A 473 -26.13 20.29 -24.68
N ASN A 474 -25.01 20.27 -23.94
CA ASN A 474 -23.87 21.12 -24.25
C ASN A 474 -22.56 20.33 -24.29
N ILE A 475 -21.73 20.61 -25.30
CA ILE A 475 -20.33 20.19 -25.33
C ILE A 475 -19.46 21.44 -25.17
N ILE A 476 -18.58 21.42 -24.18
CA ILE A 476 -17.67 22.52 -23.87
C ILE A 476 -16.25 22.00 -24.07
N ILE A 477 -15.49 22.63 -24.96
CA ILE A 477 -14.07 22.35 -25.21
C ILE A 477 -13.29 23.62 -24.87
N LYS A 478 -12.34 23.53 -23.92
CA LYS A 478 -11.62 24.67 -23.35
C LYS A 478 -10.11 24.54 -23.45
#